data_AF-A0A7X6WHP7-F1
#
_entry.id   AF-A0A7X6WHP7-F1
#
_cell.length_a   1.000
_cell.length_b   1.000
_cell.length_c   1.000
_cell.angle_alpha   90.00
_cell.angle_beta   90.00
_cell.angle_gamma   90.00
#
_symmetry.space_group_name_H-M   'P 1'
#
loop_
_entity.id
_entity.type
_entity.pdbx_description
1 polymer ?
#
loop_
_entity_poly.entity_id
_entity_poly.type
_entity_poly.pdbx_seq_one_letter_code
_entity_poly.pdbx_strand_id
1 'polypeptide(L)' 'METRKPLLELKNLKKYFDVSTGFFKKERAYLTAVDDVSFEIFKAETFGLVGESGCGKST' A
#
# COMPACT_ATOMS: atom_id res chain seq x y z
N MET A 1 0.24 21.41 25.17
CA MET A 1 1.14 20.78 24.18
C MET A 1 0.32 20.56 22.93
N GLU A 2 0.63 21.23 21.82
CA GLU A 2 -0.05 20.93 20.55
C GLU A 2 0.40 19.54 20.08
N THR A 3 -0.54 18.61 19.98
CA THR A 3 -0.31 17.33 19.31
C THR A 3 -0.12 17.59 17.83
N ARG A 4 1.08 17.26 17.32
CA ARG A 4 1.43 17.40 15.90
C ARG A 4 0.44 16.59 15.07
N LYS A 5 -0.23 17.23 14.10
CA LYS A 5 -1.13 16.54 13.16
C LYS A 5 -0.31 15.93 12.02
N PRO A 6 -0.55 14.66 11.63
CA PRO A 6 0.11 14.06 10.47
C PRO A 6 -0.27 14.82 9.19
N LEU A 7 0.70 14.98 8.28
CA LEU A 7 0.48 15.54 6.95
C LEU A 7 -0.11 14.47 6.01
N LEU A 8 0.37 13.24 6.14
CA LEU A 8 -0.17 12.05 5.50
C LEU A 8 -0.47 11.01 6.57
N GLU A 9 -1.64 10.39 6.50
CA GLU A 9 -2.03 9.29 7.37
C GLU A 9 -2.59 8.17 6.49
N LEU A 10 -2.00 6.98 6.63
CA LEU A 10 -2.43 5.75 5.97
C LEU A 10 -2.87 4.77 7.06
N LYS A 11 -4.09 4.26 6.93
CA LYS A 11 -4.68 3.29 7.85
C LYS A 11 -5.18 2.09 7.07
N ASN A 12 -4.68 0.91 7.44
CA ASN A 12 -5.08 -0.38 6.91
C ASN A 12 -5.10 -0.44 5.38
N LEU A 13 -4.10 0.17 4.73
CA LEU A 13 -4.01 0.22 3.28
C LEU A 13 -3.81 -1.20 2.75
N LYS A 14 -4.72 -1.62 1.86
CA LYS A 14 -4.67 -2.89 1.14
C LYS A 14 -4.75 -2.60 -0.36
N LYS A 15 -3.92 -3.28 -1.14
CA LYS A 15 -3.93 -3.18 -2.60
C LYS A 15 -3.81 -4.56 -3.22
N TYR A 16 -4.80 -4.89 -4.03
CA TYR A 16 -4.87 -6.12 -4.81
C TYR A 16 -4.89 -5.79 -6.29
N PHE A 17 -4.19 -6.59 -7.09
CA PHE A 17 -4.28 -6.57 -8.55
C PHE A 17 -5.07 -7.76 -9.05
N ASP A 18 -6.03 -7.51 -9.94
CA ASP A 18 -6.72 -8.58 -10.64
C ASP A 18 -5.77 -9.17 -11.70
N VAL A 19 -5.40 -10.43 -11.54
CA VAL A 19 -4.47 -11.15 -12.43
C VAL A 19 -5.20 -12.23 -13.22
N SER A 20 -6.50 -12.04 -13.45
CA SER A 20 -7.33 -13.00 -14.14
C SER A 20 -7.11 -13.01 -15.67
N THR A 21 -6.47 -14.06 -16.18
CA THR A 21 -6.22 -14.39 -17.62
C THR A 21 -7.35 -15.05 -18.47
N GLY A 22 -8.05 -14.32 -19.34
CA GLY A 22 -8.96 -14.90 -20.36
C GLY A 22 -10.44 -14.47 -20.26
N PHE A 23 -11.15 -14.52 -21.39
CA PHE A 23 -12.47 -13.88 -21.58
C PHE A 23 -13.67 -14.55 -20.87
N PHE A 24 -13.57 -15.82 -20.46
CA PHE A 24 -14.69 -16.62 -19.92
C PHE A 24 -14.38 -17.24 -18.54
N LYS A 25 -13.93 -16.43 -17.58
CA LYS A 25 -13.46 -16.96 -16.30
C LYS A 25 -14.56 -17.30 -15.29
N LYS A 26 -14.50 -18.54 -14.81
CA LYS A 26 -15.23 -19.03 -13.63
C LYS A 26 -14.58 -18.63 -12.29
N GLU A 27 -13.28 -18.32 -12.26
CA GLU A 27 -12.55 -18.09 -11.01
C GLU A 27 -11.68 -16.83 -11.08
N ARG A 28 -11.88 -15.93 -10.11
CA ARG A 28 -11.10 -14.68 -9.98
C ARG A 28 -9.82 -14.95 -9.20
N ALA A 29 -8.72 -14.41 -9.68
CA ALA A 29 -7.42 -14.49 -9.02
C ALA A 29 -6.94 -13.07 -8.71
N TYR A 30 -6.57 -12.84 -7.45
CA TYR A 30 -6.04 -11.57 -6.99
C TYR A 30 -4.62 -11.74 -6.48
N LEU A 31 -3.73 -10.86 -6.90
CA LEU A 31 -2.39 -10.72 -6.35
C LEU A 31 -2.39 -9.63 -5.29
N THR A 32 -2.06 -9.98 -4.06
CA THR A 32 -1.87 -9.00 -2.99
C THR A 32 -0.53 -8.29 -3.16
N ALA A 33 -0.55 -6.98 -3.36
CA ALA A 33 0.66 -6.18 -3.47
C ALA A 33 1.01 -5.46 -2.17
N VAL A 34 0.00 -5.04 -1.40
CA VAL A 34 0.14 -4.48 -0.06
C VAL A 34 -1.00 -5.02 0.80
N ASP A 35 -0.69 -5.48 2.01
CA ASP A 35 -1.71 -5.95 2.96
C ASP A 35 -1.55 -5.25 4.31
N ASP A 36 -2.60 -4.51 4.68
CA ASP A 36 -2.78 -3.91 6.00
C ASP A 36 -1.63 -3.00 6.47
N VAL A 37 -1.16 -2.12 5.59
CA VAL A 37 -0.09 -1.17 5.92
C VAL A 37 -0.66 0.10 6.52
N SER A 38 -0.12 0.50 7.68
CA SER A 38 -0.49 1.74 8.37
C SER A 38 0.76 2.53 8.77
N PHE A 39 0.81 3.81 8.42
CA PHE A 39 1.86 4.72 8.86
C PHE A 39 1.43 6.19 8.72
N GLU A 40 2.19 7.06 9.36
CA GLU A 40 1.99 8.50 9.38
C GLU A 40 3.27 9.20 8.90
N ILE A 41 3.11 10.32 8.19
CA ILE A 41 4.21 11.22 7.85
C ILE A 41 3.83 12.62 8.34
N PHE A 42 4.69 13.23 9.14
CA PHE A 42 4.47 14.57 9.68
C PHE A 42 5.12 15.64 8.80
N LYS A 43 4.65 16.89 8.99
CA LYS A 43 5.22 18.04 8.28
C LYS A 43 6.72 18.18 8.57
N ALA A 44 7.49 18.41 7.51
CA ALA A 44 8.96 18.55 7.53
C ALA A 44 9.75 17.26 7.83
N GLU A 45 9.14 16.08 7.64
CA GLU A 45 9.86 14.80 7.66
C GLU A 45 10.25 14.35 6.25
N THR A 46 11.38 13.65 6.15
CA THR A 46 11.76 12.89 4.96
C THR A 46 11.45 11.42 5.23
N PHE A 47 10.56 10.83 4.43
CA PHE A 47 10.19 9.43 4.54
C PHE A 47 10.83 8.61 3.42
N GLY A 48 11.48 7.49 3.77
CA GLY A 48 12.10 6.58 2.82
C GLY A 48 11.46 5.19 2.90
N LEU A 49 10.86 4.74 1.79
CA LEU A 49 10.34 3.38 1.66
C LEU A 49 11.37 2.50 0.94
N VAL A 50 11.89 1.49 1.64
CA VAL A 50 12.95 0.60 1.16
C VAL A 50 12.52 -0.86 1.22
N GLY A 51 13.19 -1.72 0.46
CA GLY A 51 12.89 -3.15 0.38
C GLY A 51 13.30 -3.77 -0.95
N GLU A 52 13.29 -5.10 -1.02
CA GLU A 52 13.70 -5.87 -2.21
C GLU A 52 12.78 -5.66 -3.42
N SER A 53 13.24 -6.04 -4.61
CA SER A 53 12.41 -5.97 -5.81
C SER A 53 11.13 -6.78 -5.64
N GLY A 54 9.97 -6.21 -6.02
CA GLY A 54 8.68 -6.89 -5.91
C GLY A 54 7.96 -6.78 -4.56
N CYS A 55 8.54 -6.15 -3.53
CA CYS A 55 7.91 -6.05 -2.20
C CYS A 55 6.77 -5.01 -2.06
N GLY A 56 6.26 -4.46 -3.17
CA GLY A 56 5.10 -3.54 -3.15
C GLY A 56 5.40 -2.03 -2.99
N LYS A 57 6.66 -1.59 -3.05
CA LYS A 57 7.02 -0.16 -2.84
C LYS A 57 6.44 0.83 -3.85
N SER A 58 6.28 0.40 -5.10
CA SER A 58 5.84 1.24 -6.22
C SER A 58 4.33 1.11 -6.50
N THR A 59 3.62 0.36 -5.66
CA THR A 59 2.20 0.07 -5.78
C THR A 59 1.36 1.10 -5.03
#